data_AF-A0A2H0MJ82-F1
#
_entry.id   AF-A0A2H0MJ82-F1
#
_cell.length_a   1.000
_cell.length_b   1.000
_cell.length_c   1.000
_cell.angle_alpha   90.00
_cell.angle_beta   90.00
_cell.angle_gamma   90.00
#
_symmetry.space_group_name_H-M   'P 1'
#
loop_
_entity.id
_entity.type
_entity.pdbx_description
1 polymer ?
#
loop_
_entity_poly.entity_id
_entity_poly.type
_entity_poly.pdbx_seq_one_letter_code
_entity_poly.pdbx_strand_id
1 'polypeptide(L)'
;MEHYWEEFKTPFLCFAGYSGVGKTTLLERLIRRFRDEHIRVGYYKHDAHRFTMDKEGKDTFRASHAGAGIVTINDPRHFAVIADNGFKERTVIHALEQCDCILIEGYKQSPYDKVVFLDAEGKLPIPLDTPGIKVVVHQGAVPGGPLKETGVPLFHRDEVDGIYRFVREHFKSRARPLYGAVFVGGQSTRMGRPKFSLVYNGQAEAERMLEIMRPFCEKMYFSSRANLDMSALSPIPGVERIDDEHIGLGPVGGLATLMGRFPDRAWLIAACDMPLLDEQSFQTIVRERDPLRYGTCYVQKANLGYEPMCAVYEPKFVLPLYEAMAKRELSLSRIISQLPFKEVKITEERRARFTNTNTPEEYEFARSQRDQEKIKS
;
A
#
# COMPACT_ATOMS: atom_id res chain seq x y z
N MET A 1 -33.35 3.29 10.74
CA MET A 1 -32.38 2.89 9.69
C MET A 1 -31.03 2.87 10.37
N GLU A 2 -30.45 1.70 10.58
CA GLU A 2 -29.05 1.59 10.98
C GLU A 2 -28.23 2.23 9.87
N HIS A 3 -27.57 3.35 10.17
CA HIS A 3 -26.66 3.98 9.23
C HIS A 3 -25.41 3.11 9.14
N TYR A 4 -25.39 2.17 8.18
CA TYR A 4 -24.19 1.40 7.88
C TYR A 4 -23.32 2.21 6.92
N TRP A 5 -22.09 2.52 7.36
CA TRP A 5 -21.07 3.14 6.53
C TRP A 5 -20.06 2.05 6.18
N GLU A 6 -19.82 1.85 4.90
CA GLU A 6 -18.79 0.91 4.44
C GLU A 6 -17.42 1.39 4.94
N GLU A 7 -16.64 0.47 5.49
CA GLU A 7 -15.24 0.69 5.81
C GLU A 7 -14.38 -0.05 4.79
N PHE A 8 -13.38 0.65 4.23
CA PHE A 8 -12.48 0.10 3.23
C PHE A 8 -11.08 -0.04 3.81
N LYS A 9 -10.35 -1.11 3.44
CA LYS A 9 -8.92 -1.22 3.76
C LYS A 9 -8.08 -0.23 2.97
N THR A 10 -8.51 0.02 1.73
CA THR A 10 -7.92 1.00 0.82
C THR A 10 -8.14 2.41 1.37
N PRO A 11 -7.12 3.30 1.38
CA PRO A 11 -7.27 4.65 1.88
C PRO A 11 -8.42 5.39 1.19
N PHE A 12 -9.30 6.01 1.98
CA PHE A 12 -10.47 6.71 1.47
C PHE A 12 -10.69 8.06 2.16
N LEU A 13 -11.33 8.98 1.44
CA LEU A 13 -11.67 10.31 1.95
C LEU A 13 -13.05 10.73 1.47
N CYS A 14 -13.87 11.24 2.38
CA CYS A 14 -15.23 11.67 2.06
C CYS A 14 -15.29 13.14 1.59
N PHE A 15 -16.24 13.44 0.72
CA PHE A 15 -16.52 14.77 0.17
C PHE A 15 -17.99 15.06 0.41
N ALA A 16 -18.28 15.90 1.40
CA ALA A 16 -19.61 16.15 1.92
C ALA A 16 -20.03 17.60 1.65
N GLY A 17 -21.30 17.80 1.28
CA GLY A 17 -21.80 19.13 0.89
C GLY A 17 -23.20 19.05 0.33
N TYR A 18 -23.90 20.19 0.31
CA TYR A 18 -25.21 20.32 -0.35
C TYR A 18 -25.15 19.95 -1.83
N SER A 19 -26.31 19.68 -2.44
CA SER A 19 -26.36 19.46 -3.89
C SER A 19 -25.95 20.74 -4.63
N GLY A 20 -25.27 20.60 -5.78
CA GLY A 20 -24.91 21.74 -6.63
C GLY A 20 -23.69 22.58 -6.22
N VAL A 21 -23.06 22.34 -5.07
CA VAL A 21 -21.90 23.13 -4.58
C VAL A 21 -20.55 22.84 -5.25
N GLY A 22 -20.56 22.14 -6.40
CA GLY A 22 -19.34 21.85 -7.17
C GLY A 22 -18.47 20.68 -6.66
N LYS A 23 -19.01 19.79 -5.81
CA LYS A 23 -18.29 18.59 -5.32
C LYS A 23 -17.77 17.73 -6.46
N THR A 24 -18.67 17.31 -7.35
CA THR A 24 -18.34 16.45 -8.49
C THR A 24 -17.31 17.13 -9.40
N THR A 25 -17.43 18.45 -9.60
CA THR A 25 -16.44 19.24 -10.36
C THR A 25 -15.04 19.18 -9.76
N LEU A 26 -14.91 19.32 -8.44
CA LEU A 26 -13.61 19.18 -7.78
C LEU A 26 -13.10 17.74 -7.87
N LEU A 27 -13.97 16.76 -7.58
CA LEU A 27 -13.64 15.33 -7.61
C LEU A 27 -13.13 14.89 -8.99
N GLU A 28 -13.77 15.31 -10.08
CA GLU A 28 -13.27 15.06 -11.43
C GLU A 28 -11.85 15.59 -11.65
N ARG A 29 -11.55 16.79 -11.15
CA ARG A 29 -10.21 17.40 -11.30
C ARG A 29 -9.18 16.67 -10.46
N LEU A 30 -9.53 16.23 -9.25
CA LEU A 30 -8.67 15.39 -8.40
C LEU A 30 -8.42 14.02 -9.05
N ILE A 31 -9.45 13.38 -9.58
CA ILE A 31 -9.35 12.10 -10.29
C ILE A 31 -8.41 12.23 -11.49
N ARG A 32 -8.52 13.30 -12.29
CA ARG A 32 -7.59 13.57 -13.39
C ARG A 32 -6.15 13.70 -12.89
N ARG A 33 -5.90 14.45 -11.82
CA ARG A 33 -4.56 14.58 -11.21
C ARG A 33 -3.98 13.23 -10.77
N PHE A 34 -4.76 12.41 -10.07
CA PHE A 34 -4.31 11.07 -9.66
C PHE A 34 -4.02 10.15 -10.86
N ARG A 35 -4.89 10.18 -11.87
CA ARG A 35 -4.70 9.42 -13.11
C ARG A 35 -3.41 9.82 -13.83
N ASP A 36 -3.08 11.10 -13.88
CA ASP A 36 -1.84 11.59 -14.51
C ASP A 36 -0.59 11.05 -13.78
N GLU A 37 -0.73 10.66 -12.51
CA GLU A 37 0.28 9.94 -11.72
C GLU A 37 0.13 8.41 -11.75
N HIS A 38 -0.73 7.87 -12.61
CA HIS A 38 -1.02 6.43 -12.71
C HIS A 38 -1.54 5.82 -11.39
N ILE A 39 -2.30 6.61 -10.62
CA ILE A 39 -2.98 6.18 -9.40
C ILE A 39 -4.46 5.94 -9.77
N ARG A 40 -4.94 4.72 -9.52
CA ARG A 40 -6.34 4.32 -9.79
C ARG A 40 -7.24 4.80 -8.66
N VAL A 41 -8.22 5.62 -8.99
CA VAL A 41 -9.15 6.18 -8.01
C VAL A 41 -10.49 5.45 -8.09
N GLY A 42 -10.92 4.89 -6.97
CA GLY A 42 -12.30 4.45 -6.78
C GLY A 42 -13.17 5.66 -6.50
N TYR A 43 -14.22 5.86 -7.31
CA TYR A 43 -15.21 6.90 -7.05
C TYR A 43 -16.48 6.25 -6.52
N TYR A 44 -16.81 6.51 -5.26
CA TYR A 44 -17.98 5.94 -4.61
C TYR A 44 -18.98 7.03 -4.27
N LYS A 45 -20.10 7.07 -5.00
CA LYS A 45 -21.19 8.00 -4.73
C LYS A 45 -22.25 7.33 -3.89
N HIS A 46 -22.40 7.79 -2.65
CA HIS A 46 -23.46 7.30 -1.77
C HIS A 46 -24.68 8.23 -1.86
N ASP A 47 -25.65 7.84 -2.67
CA ASP A 47 -26.93 8.52 -2.79
C ASP A 47 -27.99 7.86 -1.89
N ALA A 48 -28.73 8.65 -1.11
CA ALA A 48 -29.80 8.18 -0.23
C ALA A 48 -31.16 8.08 -0.95
N HIS A 49 -31.22 8.42 -2.24
CA HIS A 49 -32.43 8.37 -3.06
C HIS A 49 -32.52 7.04 -3.84
N ARG A 50 -33.74 6.67 -4.27
CA ARG A 50 -34.00 5.46 -5.10
C ARG A 50 -33.23 5.57 -6.41
N PHE A 51 -32.02 5.03 -6.46
CA PHE A 51 -31.14 5.04 -7.63
C PHE A 51 -31.51 3.90 -8.58
N THR A 52 -31.58 4.18 -9.87
CA THR A 52 -31.69 3.18 -10.93
C THR A 52 -30.64 3.49 -11.99
N MET A 53 -29.66 2.59 -12.14
CA MET A 53 -28.63 2.71 -13.18
C MET A 53 -29.10 2.19 -14.54
N ASP A 54 -30.09 1.29 -14.52
CA ASP A 54 -30.63 0.63 -15.70
C ASP A 54 -31.78 1.41 -16.34
N LYS A 55 -32.12 1.06 -17.57
CA LYS A 55 -33.26 1.60 -18.29
C LYS A 55 -34.43 0.63 -18.26
N GLU A 56 -35.58 1.12 -17.80
CA GLU A 56 -36.83 0.36 -17.76
C GLU A 56 -37.15 -0.28 -19.12
N GLY A 57 -37.60 -1.53 -19.09
CA GLY A 57 -37.98 -2.31 -20.27
C GLY A 57 -36.83 -2.95 -21.06
N LYS A 58 -35.55 -2.66 -20.74
CA LYS A 58 -34.39 -3.33 -21.35
C LYS A 58 -34.13 -4.71 -20.76
N ASP A 59 -33.30 -5.50 -21.43
CA ASP A 59 -33.08 -6.92 -21.10
C ASP A 59 -32.52 -7.10 -19.68
N THR A 60 -31.53 -6.28 -19.29
CA THR A 60 -30.95 -6.29 -17.95
C THR A 60 -31.96 -5.88 -16.87
N PHE A 61 -32.83 -4.90 -17.17
CA PHE A 61 -33.88 -4.46 -16.26
C PHE A 61 -34.93 -5.57 -16.06
N ARG A 62 -35.37 -6.19 -17.16
CA ARG A 62 -36.32 -7.29 -17.15
C ARG A 62 -35.76 -8.51 -16.41
N ALA A 63 -34.48 -8.84 -16.59
CA ALA A 63 -33.81 -9.92 -15.88
C ALA A 63 -33.73 -9.65 -14.36
N SER A 64 -33.37 -8.43 -13.96
CA SER A 64 -33.36 -8.04 -12.55
C SER A 64 -34.76 -8.12 -11.92
N HIS A 65 -35.80 -7.62 -12.61
CA HIS A 65 -37.19 -7.69 -12.14
C HIS A 65 -37.77 -9.11 -12.14
N ALA A 66 -37.27 -10.00 -12.99
CA ALA A 66 -37.60 -11.42 -12.97
C ALA A 66 -36.96 -12.18 -11.79
N GLY A 67 -36.09 -11.53 -11.01
CA GLY A 67 -35.49 -12.10 -9.79
C GLY A 67 -34.02 -12.49 -9.92
N ALA A 68 -33.29 -12.03 -10.95
CA ALA A 68 -31.84 -12.22 -11.00
C ALA A 68 -31.15 -11.45 -9.86
N GLY A 69 -30.52 -12.15 -8.92
CA GLY A 69 -29.81 -11.54 -7.78
C GLY A 69 -28.55 -10.77 -8.18
N ILE A 70 -27.97 -11.09 -9.35
CA ILE A 70 -26.89 -10.35 -9.98
C ILE A 70 -27.10 -10.33 -11.51
N VAL A 71 -26.97 -9.15 -12.11
CA VAL A 71 -27.03 -8.90 -13.55
C VAL A 71 -25.72 -8.25 -13.98
N THR A 72 -25.11 -8.79 -15.03
CA THR A 72 -23.86 -8.26 -15.58
C THR A 72 -24.05 -7.98 -17.07
N ILE A 73 -23.44 -6.89 -17.54
CA ILE A 73 -23.37 -6.55 -18.97
C ILE A 73 -21.98 -6.01 -19.24
N ASN A 74 -21.37 -6.40 -20.36
CA ASN A 74 -20.04 -5.96 -20.73
C ASN A 74 -19.84 -5.83 -22.23
N ASP A 75 -18.87 -5.01 -22.59
CA ASP A 75 -18.23 -4.91 -23.89
C ASP A 75 -16.69 -5.07 -23.68
N PRO A 76 -15.84 -5.00 -24.73
CA PRO A 76 -14.38 -5.14 -24.56
C PRO A 76 -13.68 -4.07 -23.69
N ARG A 77 -14.34 -2.96 -23.37
CA ARG A 77 -13.82 -1.80 -22.63
C ARG A 77 -14.57 -1.49 -21.35
N HIS A 78 -15.86 -1.82 -21.28
CA HIS A 78 -16.72 -1.45 -20.16
C HIS A 78 -17.52 -2.64 -19.67
N PHE A 79 -17.85 -2.61 -18.39
CA PHE A 79 -18.82 -3.51 -17.81
C PHE A 79 -19.63 -2.78 -16.74
N ALA A 80 -20.82 -3.30 -16.46
CA ALA A 80 -21.64 -2.87 -15.35
C ALA A 80 -22.18 -4.09 -14.62
N VAL A 81 -22.31 -3.96 -13.30
CA VAL A 81 -22.90 -4.96 -12.42
C VAL A 81 -24.04 -4.30 -11.66
N ILE A 82 -25.21 -4.94 -11.71
CA ILE A 82 -26.38 -4.58 -10.91
C ILE A 82 -26.67 -5.78 -10.03
N ALA A 83 -26.70 -5.58 -8.72
CA ALA A 83 -26.87 -6.67 -7.77
C ALA A 83 -27.81 -6.25 -6.64
N ASP A 84 -28.51 -7.23 -6.06
CA ASP A 84 -29.27 -7.02 -4.83
C ASP A 84 -28.36 -6.72 -3.63
N ASN A 85 -28.94 -6.31 -2.50
CA ASN A 85 -28.18 -5.92 -1.31
C ASN A 85 -27.29 -7.04 -0.75
N GLY A 86 -27.66 -8.31 -0.89
CA GLY A 86 -26.84 -9.43 -0.39
C GLY A 86 -25.55 -9.63 -1.18
N PHE A 87 -25.56 -9.26 -2.46
CA PHE A 87 -24.37 -9.27 -3.33
C PHE A 87 -23.65 -7.91 -3.40
N LYS A 88 -24.35 -6.81 -3.09
CA LYS A 88 -23.83 -5.44 -3.19
C LYS A 88 -22.58 -5.22 -2.34
N GLU A 89 -22.61 -5.58 -1.06
CA GLU A 89 -21.46 -5.40 -0.15
C GLU A 89 -20.21 -6.13 -0.68
N ARG A 90 -20.38 -7.39 -1.08
CA ARG A 90 -19.30 -8.22 -1.62
C ARG A 90 -18.74 -7.68 -2.93
N THR A 91 -19.56 -7.02 -3.74
CA THR A 91 -19.16 -6.51 -5.06
C THR A 91 -18.50 -5.14 -4.97
N VAL A 92 -19.10 -4.21 -4.22
CA VAL A 92 -18.63 -2.82 -4.11
C VAL A 92 -17.30 -2.75 -3.37
N ILE A 93 -17.20 -3.40 -2.20
CA ILE A 93 -15.96 -3.42 -1.42
C ILE A 93 -14.84 -4.04 -2.26
N HIS A 94 -15.09 -5.22 -2.83
CA HIS A 94 -14.09 -5.92 -3.63
C HIS A 94 -13.59 -5.08 -4.81
N ALA A 95 -14.50 -4.44 -5.57
CA ALA A 95 -14.13 -3.62 -6.71
C ALA A 95 -13.36 -2.36 -6.31
N LEU A 96 -13.78 -1.67 -5.24
CA LEU A 96 -13.12 -0.45 -4.78
C LEU A 96 -11.78 -0.74 -4.10
N GLU A 97 -11.61 -1.90 -3.44
CA GLU A 97 -10.34 -2.30 -2.84
C GLU A 97 -9.25 -2.68 -3.87
N GLN A 98 -9.60 -2.80 -5.15
CA GLN A 98 -8.62 -2.88 -6.24
C GLN A 98 -8.04 -1.51 -6.62
N CYS A 99 -8.65 -0.42 -6.15
CA CYS A 99 -8.17 0.92 -6.41
C CYS A 99 -7.02 1.29 -5.45
N ASP A 100 -6.29 2.33 -5.80
CA ASP A 100 -5.17 2.81 -5.01
C ASP A 100 -5.61 3.76 -3.89
N CYS A 101 -6.71 4.49 -4.11
CA CYS A 101 -7.47 5.23 -3.10
C CYS A 101 -8.94 5.34 -3.51
N ILE A 102 -9.81 5.74 -2.57
CA ILE A 102 -11.24 5.91 -2.80
C ILE A 102 -11.66 7.34 -2.43
N LEU A 103 -12.35 8.02 -3.35
CA LEU A 103 -13.01 9.29 -3.10
C LEU A 103 -14.50 9.03 -2.95
N ILE A 104 -15.04 9.33 -1.77
CA ILE A 104 -16.44 9.08 -1.45
C ILE A 104 -17.22 10.39 -1.58
N GLU A 105 -18.12 10.51 -2.56
CA GLU A 105 -19.08 11.62 -2.60
C GLU A 105 -20.29 11.25 -1.72
N GLY A 106 -20.33 11.77 -0.49
CA GLY A 106 -21.36 11.43 0.49
C GLY A 106 -20.84 11.34 1.92
N TYR A 107 -21.50 10.48 2.72
CA TYR A 107 -21.10 10.16 4.11
C TYR A 107 -20.99 11.37 5.03
N LYS A 108 -21.87 12.37 4.85
CA LYS A 108 -21.82 13.64 5.62
C LYS A 108 -21.89 13.45 7.15
N GLN A 109 -22.63 12.44 7.62
CA GLN A 109 -22.82 12.13 9.04
C GLN A 109 -21.88 11.01 9.55
N SER A 110 -20.98 10.48 8.71
CA SER A 110 -20.04 9.44 9.14
C SER A 110 -18.97 10.04 10.07
N PRO A 111 -18.31 9.23 10.91
CA PRO A 111 -17.17 9.71 11.69
C PRO A 111 -15.88 9.86 10.86
N TYR A 112 -15.89 9.45 9.59
CA TYR A 112 -14.70 9.37 8.75
C TYR A 112 -14.15 10.75 8.36
N ASP A 113 -12.87 10.78 8.00
CA ASP A 113 -12.22 11.99 7.52
C ASP A 113 -12.93 12.51 6.25
N LYS A 114 -13.17 13.82 6.20
CA LYS A 114 -13.97 14.45 5.17
C LYS A 114 -13.53 15.86 4.83
N VAL A 115 -13.67 16.19 3.54
CA VAL A 115 -13.65 17.54 2.97
C VAL A 115 -15.10 18.03 2.91
N VAL A 116 -15.37 19.17 3.54
CA VAL A 116 -16.74 19.72 3.64
C VAL A 116 -16.89 20.94 2.75
N PHE A 117 -17.94 20.97 1.93
CA PHE A 117 -18.25 22.09 1.05
C PHE A 117 -19.35 22.95 1.66
N LEU A 118 -19.12 24.26 1.66
CA LEU A 118 -20.11 25.26 2.01
C LEU A 118 -21.13 25.44 0.88
N ASP A 119 -22.33 25.91 1.23
CA ASP A 119 -23.26 26.46 0.23
C ASP A 119 -22.81 27.84 -0.29
N ALA A 120 -23.63 28.46 -1.15
CA ALA A 120 -23.32 29.76 -1.75
C ALA A 120 -23.27 30.89 -0.70
N GLU A 121 -24.03 30.74 0.38
CA GLU A 121 -24.13 31.65 1.51
C GLU A 121 -23.06 31.41 2.60
N GLY A 122 -22.19 30.39 2.42
CA GLY A 122 -21.10 30.07 3.35
C GLY A 122 -21.51 29.21 4.55
N LYS A 123 -22.68 28.55 4.51
CA LYS A 123 -23.16 27.66 5.59
C LYS A 123 -22.65 26.24 5.41
N LEU A 124 -22.39 25.59 6.54
CA LEU A 124 -21.98 24.19 6.59
C LEU A 124 -23.19 23.25 6.44
N PRO A 125 -23.03 22.12 5.72
CA PRO A 125 -24.05 21.08 5.58
C PRO A 125 -24.24 20.22 6.83
N ILE A 126 -23.32 20.33 7.79
CA ILE A 126 -23.24 19.58 9.05
C ILE A 126 -22.64 20.48 10.15
N PRO A 127 -22.90 20.18 11.44
CA PRO A 127 -22.29 20.92 12.56
C PRO A 127 -20.75 20.92 12.50
N LEU A 128 -20.11 22.03 12.89
CA LEU A 128 -18.65 22.20 12.82
C LEU A 128 -17.88 21.29 13.79
N ASP A 129 -18.53 20.85 14.86
CA ASP A 129 -18.03 19.88 15.84
C ASP A 129 -18.19 18.42 15.39
N THR A 130 -18.74 18.18 14.19
CA THR A 130 -18.82 16.83 13.62
C THR A 130 -17.41 16.23 13.46
N PRO A 131 -17.13 15.02 13.98
CA PRO A 131 -15.83 14.39 13.83
C PRO A 131 -15.40 14.24 12.36
N GLY A 132 -14.09 14.29 12.12
CA GLY A 132 -13.49 14.00 10.82
C GLY A 132 -13.47 15.15 9.82
N ILE A 133 -13.99 16.35 10.13
CA ILE A 133 -13.81 17.50 9.24
C ILE A 133 -12.33 17.87 9.20
N LYS A 134 -11.68 17.67 8.05
CA LYS A 134 -10.24 17.96 7.87
C LYS A 134 -9.97 19.20 7.04
N VAL A 135 -10.89 19.54 6.13
CA VAL A 135 -10.79 20.69 5.22
C VAL A 135 -12.18 21.22 4.95
N VAL A 136 -12.30 22.54 4.79
CA VAL A 136 -13.49 23.20 4.28
C VAL A 136 -13.21 23.79 2.91
N VAL A 137 -14.17 23.66 1.98
CA VAL A 137 -14.11 24.17 0.61
C VAL A 137 -15.27 25.13 0.37
N HIS A 138 -15.02 26.26 -0.28
CA HIS A 138 -16.05 27.22 -0.68
C HIS A 138 -15.98 27.55 -2.18
N GLN A 139 -17.12 27.94 -2.76
CA GLN A 139 -17.21 28.47 -4.14
C GLN A 139 -17.75 29.91 -4.14
N GLY A 140 -18.31 30.38 -3.03
CA GLY A 140 -18.93 31.68 -2.89
C GLY A 140 -18.38 32.42 -1.68
N ALA A 141 -19.28 32.93 -0.84
CA ALA A 141 -18.93 33.67 0.35
C ALA A 141 -18.02 32.85 1.27
N VAL A 142 -16.95 33.48 1.75
CA VAL A 142 -16.13 32.93 2.83
C VAL A 142 -16.85 33.22 4.14
N PRO A 143 -17.08 32.21 5.00
CA PRO A 143 -17.71 32.45 6.28
C PRO A 143 -16.83 33.37 7.14
N GLY A 144 -17.43 34.41 7.70
CA GLY A 144 -16.86 35.16 8.83
C GLY A 144 -17.13 34.43 10.14
N GLY A 145 -16.23 34.53 11.12
CA GLY A 145 -16.45 34.02 12.48
C GLY A 145 -15.88 32.61 12.76
N PRO A 146 -16.63 31.68 13.41
CA PRO A 146 -16.10 30.51 14.14
C PRO A 146 -15.20 29.57 13.34
N LEU A 147 -15.37 29.51 12.02
CA LEU A 147 -14.59 28.64 11.14
C LEU A 147 -13.10 29.03 11.07
N LYS A 148 -12.77 30.31 11.28
CA LYS A 148 -11.38 30.77 11.38
C LYS A 148 -10.72 30.35 12.70
N GLU A 149 -11.51 30.14 13.74
CA GLU A 149 -11.03 29.83 15.09
C GLU A 149 -10.70 28.34 15.28
N THR A 150 -11.23 27.45 14.42
CA THR A 150 -10.99 26.00 14.51
C THR A 150 -9.64 25.55 13.94
N GLY A 151 -8.95 26.39 13.18
CA GLY A 151 -7.69 26.05 12.52
C GLY A 151 -7.82 25.05 11.36
N VAL A 152 -9.05 24.69 10.95
CA VAL A 152 -9.29 23.82 9.80
C VAL A 152 -8.93 24.57 8.51
N PRO A 153 -8.09 24.00 7.62
CA PRO A 153 -7.76 24.63 6.35
C PRO A 153 -9.01 24.93 5.51
N LEU A 154 -9.05 26.15 4.96
CA LEU A 154 -10.09 26.62 4.05
C LEU A 154 -9.48 26.83 2.67
N PHE A 155 -10.07 26.22 1.65
CA PHE A 155 -9.69 26.43 0.25
C PHE A 155 -10.87 26.92 -0.59
N HIS A 156 -10.61 27.75 -1.57
CA HIS A 156 -11.53 27.92 -2.67
C HIS A 156 -11.55 26.63 -3.52
N ARG A 157 -12.72 26.23 -4.03
CA ARG A 157 -12.90 24.99 -4.83
C ARG A 157 -11.92 24.88 -6.00
N ASP A 158 -11.58 26.02 -6.61
CA ASP A 158 -10.69 26.06 -7.76
C ASP A 158 -9.19 26.05 -7.40
N GLU A 159 -8.82 26.06 -6.12
CA GLU A 159 -7.45 25.82 -5.63
C GLU A 159 -7.09 24.33 -5.64
N VAL A 160 -7.27 23.70 -6.81
CA VAL A 160 -7.13 22.25 -7.00
C VAL A 160 -5.75 21.75 -6.57
N ASP A 161 -4.70 22.53 -6.80
CA ASP A 161 -3.33 22.17 -6.38
C ASP A 161 -3.16 22.02 -4.88
N GLY A 162 -3.70 22.97 -4.10
CA GLY A 162 -3.63 22.96 -2.64
C GLY A 162 -4.43 21.79 -2.07
N ILE A 163 -5.65 21.61 -2.60
CA ILE A 163 -6.53 20.52 -2.20
C ILE A 163 -5.92 19.17 -2.57
N TYR A 164 -5.37 19.02 -3.78
CA TYR A 164 -4.72 17.78 -4.21
C TYR A 164 -3.54 17.41 -3.30
N ARG A 165 -2.68 18.37 -2.96
CA ARG A 165 -1.58 18.16 -2.01
C ARG A 165 -2.09 17.69 -0.65
N PHE A 166 -3.12 18.35 -0.13
CA PHE A 166 -3.75 17.94 1.12
C PHE A 166 -4.28 16.49 1.05
N VAL A 167 -5.06 16.15 0.02
CA VAL A 167 -5.66 14.81 -0.14
C VAL A 167 -4.57 13.74 -0.25
N ARG A 168 -3.50 14.02 -1.00
CA ARG A 168 -2.37 13.09 -1.14
C ARG A 168 -1.64 12.87 0.18
N GLU A 169 -1.33 13.94 0.92
CA GLU A 169 -0.67 13.83 2.23
C GLU A 169 -1.56 13.17 3.27
N HIS A 170 -2.88 13.41 3.20
CA HIS A 170 -3.85 12.67 4.02
C HIS A 170 -3.74 11.17 3.76
N PHE A 171 -3.75 10.70 2.50
CA PHE A 171 -3.59 9.27 2.22
C PHE A 171 -2.24 8.71 2.66
N LYS A 172 -1.16 9.48 2.52
CA LYS A 172 0.15 9.10 3.06
C LYS A 172 0.16 8.95 4.58
N SER A 173 -0.51 9.83 5.30
CA SER A 173 -0.65 9.74 6.77
C SER A 173 -1.48 8.53 7.23
N ARG A 174 -2.20 7.88 6.30
CA ARG A 174 -2.94 6.63 6.52
C ARG A 174 -2.15 5.39 6.10
N ALA A 175 -0.85 5.52 5.82
CA ALA A 175 0.04 4.39 5.57
C ALA A 175 -0.06 3.37 6.70
N ARG A 176 -0.17 2.08 6.35
CA ARG A 176 -0.21 1.03 7.37
C ARG A 176 1.14 0.92 8.09
N PRO A 177 1.14 0.53 9.39
CA PRO A 177 2.40 0.32 10.08
C PRO A 177 3.26 -0.72 9.37
N LEU A 178 4.57 -0.53 9.47
CA LEU A 178 5.56 -1.31 8.75
C LEU A 178 6.08 -2.43 9.65
N TYR A 179 5.93 -3.67 9.22
CA TYR A 179 6.60 -4.82 9.81
C TYR A 179 7.85 -5.14 9.00
N GLY A 180 8.90 -5.60 9.67
CA GLY A 180 10.15 -5.98 9.04
C GLY A 180 10.33 -7.49 9.00
N ALA A 181 10.83 -8.03 7.90
CA ALA A 181 11.17 -9.44 7.80
C ALA A 181 12.55 -9.65 7.15
N VAL A 182 13.41 -10.41 7.83
CA VAL A 182 14.67 -10.89 7.27
C VAL A 182 14.48 -12.32 6.75
N PHE A 183 14.67 -12.51 5.45
CA PHE A 183 14.53 -13.80 4.77
C PHE A 183 15.84 -14.58 4.89
N VAL A 184 15.77 -15.74 5.54
CA VAL A 184 16.95 -16.58 5.89
C VAL A 184 16.98 -17.92 5.13
N GLY A 185 16.13 -18.09 4.11
CA GLY A 185 15.79 -19.40 3.53
C GLY A 185 16.70 -19.99 2.44
N GLY A 186 17.80 -19.36 2.04
CA GLY A 186 18.60 -19.80 0.88
C GLY A 186 19.32 -21.16 1.04
N GLN A 187 19.21 -22.06 0.05
CA GLN A 187 20.03 -23.27 0.02
C GLN A 187 21.47 -22.90 -0.34
N SER A 188 22.35 -22.95 0.64
CA SER A 188 23.76 -22.58 0.48
C SER A 188 24.59 -23.81 0.14
N THR A 189 24.26 -24.46 -0.99
CA THR A 189 24.94 -25.70 -1.43
C THR A 189 26.41 -25.47 -1.78
N ARG A 190 26.76 -24.25 -2.23
CA ARG A 190 28.14 -23.88 -2.62
C ARG A 190 29.06 -23.49 -1.45
N MET A 191 28.49 -23.02 -0.33
CA MET A 191 29.25 -22.44 0.80
C MET A 191 29.41 -23.41 1.98
N GLY A 192 28.72 -24.56 1.97
CA GLY A 192 28.80 -25.58 3.03
C GLY A 192 28.23 -25.18 4.40
N ARG A 193 27.85 -23.91 4.59
CA ARG A 193 27.19 -23.35 5.78
C ARG A 193 25.96 -22.54 5.37
N PRO A 194 24.92 -22.45 6.21
CA PRO A 194 23.76 -21.59 5.94
C PRO A 194 24.18 -20.11 5.84
N LYS A 195 23.78 -19.42 4.76
CA LYS A 195 24.11 -18.00 4.54
C LYS A 195 23.72 -17.06 5.69
N PHE A 196 22.61 -17.33 6.36
CA PHE A 196 22.12 -16.46 7.44
C PHE A 196 23.04 -16.43 8.67
N SER A 197 23.84 -17.50 8.87
CA SER A 197 24.79 -17.61 9.99
C SER A 197 26.21 -17.20 9.61
N LEU A 198 26.40 -16.60 8.43
CA LEU A 198 27.68 -16.00 8.07
C LEU A 198 27.99 -14.83 9.00
N VAL A 199 29.21 -14.82 9.53
CA VAL A 199 29.64 -13.90 10.57
C VAL A 199 30.55 -12.83 9.97
N TYR A 200 30.17 -11.57 10.12
CA TYR A 200 30.99 -10.41 9.75
C TYR A 200 31.22 -9.56 10.99
N ASN A 201 32.46 -9.12 11.23
CA ASN A 201 32.81 -8.33 12.41
C ASN A 201 32.41 -8.97 13.76
N GLY A 202 32.26 -10.30 13.81
CA GLY A 202 31.84 -11.05 15.00
C GLY A 202 30.32 -11.19 15.21
N GLN A 203 29.50 -10.72 14.26
CA GLN A 203 28.04 -10.78 14.31
C GLN A 203 27.46 -11.56 13.12
N ALA A 204 26.41 -12.34 13.34
CA ALA A 204 25.73 -13.03 12.23
C ALA A 204 24.96 -12.02 11.36
N GLU A 205 25.02 -12.20 10.04
CA GLU A 205 24.42 -11.23 9.10
C GLU A 205 22.92 -11.06 9.28
N ALA A 206 22.21 -12.14 9.61
CA ALA A 206 20.77 -12.07 9.87
C ALA A 206 20.44 -11.23 11.12
N GLU A 207 21.29 -11.26 12.14
CA GLU A 207 21.13 -10.44 13.36
C GLU A 207 21.40 -8.97 13.04
N ARG A 208 22.50 -8.68 12.34
CA ARG A 208 22.83 -7.33 11.86
C ARG A 208 21.72 -6.73 11.02
N MET A 209 21.18 -7.49 10.08
CA MET A 209 20.10 -7.03 9.20
C MET A 209 18.86 -6.62 10.01
N LEU A 210 18.51 -7.39 11.04
CA LEU A 210 17.43 -7.02 11.94
C LEU A 210 17.72 -5.71 12.69
N GLU A 211 18.96 -5.52 13.17
CA GLU A 211 19.35 -4.31 13.89
C GLU A 211 19.22 -3.05 13.04
N ILE A 212 19.69 -3.08 11.79
CA ILE A 212 19.62 -1.92 10.89
C ILE A 212 18.21 -1.67 10.33
N MET A 213 17.33 -2.68 10.32
CA MET A 213 15.92 -2.54 9.91
C MET A 213 15.01 -2.11 11.06
N ARG A 214 15.32 -2.51 12.30
CA ARG A 214 14.46 -2.33 13.48
C ARG A 214 13.97 -0.89 13.71
N PRO A 215 14.77 0.19 13.49
CA PRO A 215 14.31 1.57 13.69
C PRO A 215 13.12 1.98 12.81
N PHE A 216 12.89 1.27 11.70
CA PHE A 216 11.85 1.60 10.72
C PHE A 216 10.57 0.78 10.86
N CYS A 217 10.56 -0.22 11.74
CA CYS A 217 9.51 -1.23 11.81
C CYS A 217 8.92 -1.32 13.22
N GLU A 218 7.59 -1.43 13.31
CA GLU A 218 6.87 -1.65 14.58
C GLU A 218 7.22 -3.01 15.19
N LYS A 219 7.42 -4.03 14.33
CA LYS A 219 7.78 -5.38 14.73
C LYS A 219 8.69 -6.04 13.68
N MET A 220 9.56 -6.92 14.14
CA MET A 220 10.55 -7.61 13.31
C MET A 220 10.37 -9.13 13.36
N TYR A 221 10.64 -9.78 12.23
CA TYR A 221 10.49 -11.22 12.05
C TYR A 221 11.66 -11.83 11.27
N PHE A 222 11.90 -13.12 11.52
CA PHE A 222 12.60 -13.98 10.57
C PHE A 222 11.59 -14.71 9.69
N SER A 223 11.79 -14.69 8.37
CA SER A 223 11.05 -15.53 7.42
C SER A 223 11.92 -16.68 6.96
N SER A 224 11.47 -17.91 7.19
CA SER A 224 12.30 -19.11 7.00
C SER A 224 11.48 -20.32 6.56
N ARG A 225 12.14 -21.36 6.04
CA ARG A 225 11.51 -22.67 5.82
C ARG A 225 11.29 -23.35 7.16
N ALA A 226 10.15 -24.02 7.37
CA ALA A 226 9.82 -24.69 8.64
C ALA A 226 10.92 -25.63 9.18
N ASN A 227 11.61 -26.33 8.29
CA ASN A 227 12.68 -27.28 8.65
C ASN A 227 14.08 -26.66 8.76
N LEU A 228 14.21 -25.33 8.66
CA LEU A 228 15.50 -24.66 8.81
C LEU A 228 15.95 -24.70 10.27
N ASP A 229 17.12 -25.26 10.54
CA ASP A 229 17.73 -25.14 11.86
C ASP A 229 18.27 -23.72 12.06
N MET A 230 17.73 -23.01 13.03
CA MET A 230 18.08 -21.63 13.38
C MET A 230 18.87 -21.56 14.70
N SER A 231 19.32 -22.69 15.23
CA SER A 231 20.07 -22.79 16.50
C SER A 231 21.39 -22.00 16.50
N ALA A 232 21.92 -21.70 15.31
CA ALA A 232 23.12 -20.88 15.14
C ALA A 232 22.90 -19.38 15.44
N LEU A 233 21.64 -18.93 15.57
CA LEU A 233 21.31 -17.55 15.92
C LEU A 233 20.99 -17.45 17.40
N SER A 234 21.44 -16.36 18.02
CA SER A 234 21.07 -16.07 19.40
C SER A 234 19.58 -15.70 19.47
N PRO A 235 18.85 -16.07 20.54
CA PRO A 235 17.49 -15.55 20.75
C PRO A 235 17.54 -14.02 20.81
N ILE A 236 16.84 -13.36 19.89
CA ILE A 236 16.77 -11.90 19.84
C ILE A 236 15.44 -11.45 20.47
N PRO A 237 15.45 -10.68 21.57
CA PRO A 237 14.23 -10.21 22.20
C PRO A 237 13.32 -9.46 21.22
N GLY A 238 12.03 -9.80 21.23
CA GLY A 238 11.01 -9.15 20.40
C GLY A 238 11.03 -9.53 18.92
N VAL A 239 11.83 -10.53 18.51
CA VAL A 239 11.86 -11.06 17.14
C VAL A 239 11.26 -12.46 17.12
N GLU A 240 10.26 -12.65 16.26
CA GLU A 240 9.60 -13.94 16.08
C GLU A 240 10.01 -14.57 14.74
N ARG A 241 10.02 -15.90 14.70
CA ARG A 241 10.17 -16.65 13.46
C ARG A 241 8.80 -16.98 12.88
N ILE A 242 8.62 -16.74 11.59
CA ILE A 242 7.49 -17.20 10.80
C ILE A 242 8.00 -18.22 9.79
N ASP A 243 7.42 -19.41 9.86
CA ASP A 243 7.69 -20.49 8.93
C ASP A 243 6.86 -20.32 7.66
N ASP A 244 7.49 -20.51 6.51
CA ASP A 244 6.85 -20.51 5.20
C ASP A 244 5.82 -21.63 5.10
N GLU A 245 4.56 -21.25 4.93
CA GLU A 245 3.42 -22.15 4.75
C GLU A 245 3.29 -22.60 3.29
N HIS A 246 3.95 -21.89 2.36
CA HIS A 246 3.92 -22.13 0.92
C HIS A 246 5.21 -22.82 0.44
N ILE A 247 5.34 -24.10 0.81
CA ILE A 247 6.54 -24.90 0.63
C ILE A 247 7.06 -24.87 -0.83
N GLY A 248 8.34 -24.49 -0.98
CA GLY A 248 9.07 -24.59 -2.24
C GLY A 248 8.81 -23.44 -3.23
N LEU A 249 8.07 -22.40 -2.83
CA LEU A 249 7.77 -21.25 -3.69
C LEU A 249 8.76 -20.08 -3.53
N GLY A 250 9.87 -20.29 -2.81
CA GLY A 250 10.92 -19.30 -2.65
C GLY A 250 10.43 -18.02 -1.94
N PRO A 251 10.98 -16.84 -2.27
CA PRO A 251 10.58 -15.58 -1.65
C PRO A 251 9.11 -15.22 -1.85
N VAL A 252 8.48 -15.65 -2.95
CA VAL A 252 7.05 -15.46 -3.20
C VAL A 252 6.22 -16.17 -2.12
N GLY A 253 6.56 -17.42 -1.80
CA GLY A 253 5.90 -18.19 -0.74
C GLY A 253 6.04 -17.53 0.62
N GLY A 254 7.27 -17.19 1.01
CA GLY A 254 7.55 -16.53 2.27
C GLY A 254 6.81 -15.19 2.42
N LEU A 255 6.81 -14.35 1.38
CA LEU A 255 6.07 -13.08 1.41
C LEU A 255 4.55 -13.30 1.47
N ALA A 256 4.03 -14.30 0.75
CA ALA A 256 2.61 -14.64 0.80
C ALA A 256 2.19 -15.11 2.19
N THR A 257 3.01 -15.91 2.89
CA THR A 257 2.75 -16.29 4.29
C THR A 257 2.73 -15.07 5.22
N LEU A 258 3.71 -14.17 5.10
CA LEU A 258 3.76 -12.94 5.92
C LEU A 258 2.52 -12.06 5.72
N MET A 259 2.16 -11.80 4.45
CA MET A 259 1.01 -10.98 4.10
C MET A 259 -0.32 -11.67 4.39
N GLY A 260 -0.42 -12.99 4.24
CA GLY A 260 -1.61 -13.77 4.59
C GLY A 260 -1.89 -13.77 6.09
N ARG A 261 -0.84 -13.86 6.92
CA ARG A 261 -0.98 -13.84 8.38
C ARG A 261 -1.25 -12.45 8.95
N PHE A 262 -0.73 -11.40 8.30
CA PHE A 262 -0.92 -10.00 8.70
C PHE A 262 -1.39 -9.15 7.51
N PRO A 263 -2.64 -9.33 7.05
CA PRO A 263 -3.15 -8.74 5.80
C PRO A 263 -3.34 -7.22 5.83
N ASP A 264 -3.30 -6.59 7.01
CA ASP A 264 -3.47 -5.15 7.17
C ASP A 264 -2.15 -4.41 7.46
N ARG A 265 -1.01 -5.10 7.30
CA ARG A 265 0.33 -4.56 7.54
C ARG A 265 1.10 -4.39 6.23
N ALA A 266 1.94 -3.36 6.19
CA ALA A 266 2.95 -3.24 5.14
C ALA A 266 4.22 -3.97 5.58
N TRP A 267 5.00 -4.45 4.61
CA TRP A 267 6.19 -5.27 4.86
C TRP A 267 7.44 -4.67 4.25
N LEU A 268 8.42 -4.31 5.08
CA LEU A 268 9.79 -4.06 4.65
C LEU A 268 10.57 -5.37 4.76
N ILE A 269 11.05 -5.90 3.63
CA ILE A 269 11.78 -7.16 3.62
C ILE A 269 13.22 -6.96 3.18
N ALA A 270 14.11 -7.77 3.76
CA ALA A 270 15.50 -7.90 3.36
C ALA A 270 15.90 -9.38 3.25
N ALA A 271 16.71 -9.77 2.27
CA ALA A 271 17.41 -11.05 2.30
C ALA A 271 18.74 -10.94 3.04
N CYS A 272 19.15 -12.04 3.71
CA CYS A 272 20.41 -12.09 4.45
C CYS A 272 21.66 -12.25 3.55
N ASP A 273 21.51 -12.28 2.23
CA ASP A 273 22.63 -12.43 1.29
C ASP A 273 23.15 -11.10 0.75
N MET A 274 22.66 -9.95 1.22
CA MET A 274 23.19 -8.63 0.89
C MET A 274 23.94 -7.98 2.08
N PRO A 275 25.16 -8.45 2.42
CA PRO A 275 25.86 -8.05 3.65
C PRO A 275 26.34 -6.59 3.67
N LEU A 276 26.31 -5.90 2.53
CA LEU A 276 26.74 -4.51 2.43
C LEU A 276 25.58 -3.52 2.59
N LEU A 277 24.32 -3.97 2.67
CA LEU A 277 23.18 -3.10 2.98
C LEU A 277 23.41 -2.38 4.30
N ASP A 278 23.04 -1.10 4.36
CA ASP A 278 23.25 -0.21 5.49
C ASP A 278 21.93 0.45 5.93
N GLU A 279 21.95 1.13 7.08
CA GLU A 279 20.79 1.85 7.61
C GLU A 279 20.29 2.92 6.62
N GLN A 280 21.18 3.58 5.88
CA GLN A 280 20.82 4.59 4.89
C GLN A 280 19.96 4.01 3.75
N SER A 281 20.17 2.74 3.38
CA SER A 281 19.35 2.04 2.39
C SER A 281 17.92 1.85 2.88
N PHE A 282 17.73 1.53 4.16
CA PHE A 282 16.40 1.40 4.76
C PHE A 282 15.74 2.77 5.01
N GLN A 283 16.52 3.76 5.46
CA GLN A 283 16.03 5.13 5.60
C GLN A 283 15.51 5.69 4.27
N THR A 284 16.24 5.45 3.18
CA THR A 284 15.87 5.94 1.85
C THR A 284 14.60 5.28 1.35
N ILE A 285 14.47 3.95 1.44
CA ILE A 285 13.28 3.26 0.93
C ILE A 285 12.02 3.60 1.73
N VAL A 286 12.16 3.78 3.05
CA VAL A 286 11.05 4.20 3.94
C VAL A 286 10.64 5.65 3.65
N ARG A 287 11.60 6.54 3.38
CA ARG A 287 11.30 7.93 2.97
C ARG A 287 10.59 8.01 1.63
N GLU A 288 10.99 7.17 0.67
CA GLU A 288 10.37 7.13 -0.66
C GLU A 288 9.03 6.36 -0.69
N ARG A 289 8.66 5.70 0.42
CA ARG A 289 7.45 4.88 0.53
C ARG A 289 6.20 5.65 0.09
N ASP A 290 5.43 5.05 -0.82
CA ASP A 290 4.15 5.58 -1.27
C ASP A 290 3.03 4.54 -1.06
N PRO A 291 2.14 4.72 -0.05
CA PRO A 291 1.07 3.75 0.24
C PRO A 291 -0.02 3.72 -0.83
N LEU A 292 -0.01 4.66 -1.79
CA LEU A 292 -0.87 4.62 -2.96
C LEU A 292 -0.33 3.69 -4.05
N ARG A 293 0.85 3.09 -3.89
CA ARG A 293 1.42 2.08 -4.79
C ARG A 293 1.32 0.67 -4.19
N TYR A 294 1.58 -0.36 -4.98
CA TYR A 294 1.63 -1.74 -4.45
C TYR A 294 2.84 -1.98 -3.54
N GLY A 295 3.85 -1.12 -3.66
CA GLY A 295 5.05 -1.18 -2.85
C GLY A 295 6.08 -0.18 -3.35
N THR A 296 7.24 -0.17 -2.70
CA THR A 296 8.40 0.64 -3.05
C THR A 296 9.59 -0.30 -3.21
N CYS A 297 10.27 -0.24 -4.36
CA CYS A 297 11.31 -1.19 -4.72
C CYS A 297 12.51 -0.47 -5.34
N TYR A 298 13.70 -0.91 -4.99
CA TYR A 298 14.92 -0.43 -5.63
C TYR A 298 15.04 -0.93 -7.05
N VAL A 299 15.57 -0.09 -7.94
CA VAL A 299 15.79 -0.44 -9.35
C VAL A 299 17.20 -0.15 -9.86
N GLN A 300 17.70 -1.04 -10.72
CA GLN A 300 18.96 -0.99 -11.47
C GLN A 300 18.69 -1.07 -12.97
N LYS A 301 19.59 -0.50 -13.80
CA LYS A 301 19.38 -0.40 -15.26
C LYS A 301 19.51 -1.71 -16.06
N ALA A 302 19.78 -2.88 -15.45
CA ALA A 302 20.05 -4.13 -16.18
C ALA A 302 19.10 -5.30 -15.80
N ASN A 303 18.57 -6.00 -16.82
CA ASN A 303 17.73 -7.22 -16.83
C ASN A 303 16.70 -7.37 -15.71
N LEU A 304 15.45 -6.98 -16.02
CA LEU A 304 14.31 -6.71 -15.14
C LEU A 304 14.57 -5.61 -14.11
N GLY A 305 15.77 -5.54 -13.53
CA GLY A 305 16.27 -4.36 -12.86
C GLY A 305 15.59 -4.02 -11.53
N TYR A 306 14.84 -4.92 -10.89
CA TYR A 306 14.25 -4.70 -9.57
C TYR A 306 15.00 -5.49 -8.50
N GLU A 307 15.10 -4.92 -7.29
CA GLU A 307 15.62 -5.60 -6.10
C GLU A 307 14.47 -5.95 -5.13
N PRO A 308 13.74 -7.06 -5.38
CA PRO A 308 12.56 -7.42 -4.61
C PRO A 308 12.87 -7.84 -3.18
N MET A 309 14.13 -8.22 -2.90
CA MET A 309 14.57 -8.67 -1.58
C MET A 309 15.16 -7.54 -0.75
N CYS A 310 14.99 -6.28 -1.18
CA CYS A 310 15.14 -5.06 -0.38
C CYS A 310 14.02 -4.09 -0.78
N ALA A 311 12.79 -4.35 -0.32
CA ALA A 311 11.60 -3.66 -0.79
C ALA A 311 10.54 -3.50 0.30
N VAL A 312 9.67 -2.50 0.11
CA VAL A 312 8.42 -2.32 0.88
C VAL A 312 7.26 -2.86 0.04
N TYR A 313 6.40 -3.67 0.63
CA TYR A 313 5.16 -4.19 0.03
C TYR A 313 3.96 -3.69 0.83
N GLU A 314 3.03 -3.01 0.16
CA GLU A 314 1.80 -2.52 0.78
C GLU A 314 0.73 -3.63 0.85
N PRO A 315 -0.20 -3.59 1.82
CA PRO A 315 -1.21 -4.62 2.03
C PRO A 315 -1.92 -5.12 0.76
N LYS A 316 -2.29 -4.20 -0.13
CA LYS A 316 -2.99 -4.50 -1.38
C LYS A 316 -2.19 -5.38 -2.36
N PHE A 317 -0.88 -5.52 -2.16
CA PHE A 317 -0.05 -6.44 -2.95
C PHE A 317 -0.36 -7.91 -2.69
N VAL A 318 -1.04 -8.25 -1.59
CA VAL A 318 -1.44 -9.63 -1.28
C VAL A 318 -2.21 -10.28 -2.43
N LEU A 319 -3.15 -9.56 -3.04
CA LEU A 319 -3.98 -10.14 -4.10
C LEU A 319 -3.18 -10.42 -5.39
N PRO A 320 -2.43 -9.46 -5.97
CA PRO A 320 -1.55 -9.76 -7.10
C PRO A 320 -0.52 -10.85 -6.81
N LEU A 321 -0.03 -10.94 -5.57
CA LEU A 321 0.90 -11.98 -5.15
C LEU A 321 0.25 -13.38 -5.23
N TYR A 322 -0.94 -13.56 -4.66
CA TYR A 322 -1.68 -14.83 -4.74
C TYR A 322 -2.15 -15.14 -6.17
N GLU A 323 -2.51 -14.13 -6.98
CA GLU A 323 -2.82 -14.33 -8.40
C GLU A 323 -1.61 -14.82 -9.20
N ALA A 324 -0.43 -14.25 -8.94
CA ALA A 324 0.82 -14.69 -9.55
C ALA A 324 1.16 -16.13 -9.15
N MET A 325 0.99 -16.48 -7.87
CA MET A 325 1.16 -17.86 -7.38
C MET A 325 0.23 -18.85 -8.08
N ALA A 326 -1.05 -18.47 -8.25
CA ALA A 326 -2.02 -19.30 -8.97
C ALA A 326 -1.63 -19.53 -10.44
N LYS A 327 -0.99 -18.54 -11.06
CA LYS A 327 -0.43 -18.60 -12.41
C LYS A 327 0.97 -19.21 -12.48
N ARG A 328 1.53 -19.69 -11.36
CA ARG A 328 2.90 -20.23 -11.22
C ARG A 328 4.01 -19.21 -11.59
N GLU A 329 3.74 -17.91 -11.50
CA GLU A 329 4.78 -16.89 -11.56
C GLU A 329 5.43 -16.75 -10.18
N LEU A 330 6.69 -17.19 -10.06
CA LEU A 330 7.43 -17.25 -8.80
C LEU A 330 8.60 -16.24 -8.74
N SER A 331 8.71 -15.34 -9.72
CA SER A 331 9.68 -14.25 -9.71
C SER A 331 9.05 -12.96 -9.21
N LEU A 332 9.39 -12.54 -7.98
CA LEU A 332 8.96 -11.25 -7.44
C LEU A 332 9.28 -10.09 -8.40
N SER A 333 10.46 -10.07 -9.03
CA SER A 333 10.83 -9.04 -10.00
C SER A 333 9.87 -8.95 -11.20
N ARG A 334 9.38 -10.09 -11.70
CA ARG A 334 8.40 -10.11 -12.81
C ARG A 334 7.00 -9.68 -12.36
N ILE A 335 6.61 -10.04 -11.13
CA ILE A 335 5.33 -9.59 -10.55
C ILE A 335 5.38 -8.07 -10.39
N ILE A 336 6.46 -7.54 -9.80
CA ILE A 336 6.67 -6.11 -9.59
C ILE A 336 6.67 -5.35 -10.93
N SER A 337 7.33 -5.88 -11.97
CA SER A 337 7.43 -5.20 -13.26
C SER A 337 6.09 -5.01 -13.98
N GLN A 338 5.04 -5.71 -13.56
CA GLN A 338 3.69 -5.63 -14.12
C GLN A 338 2.77 -4.72 -13.31
N LEU A 339 3.24 -4.20 -12.17
CA LEU A 339 2.45 -3.47 -11.21
C LEU A 339 3.06 -2.08 -10.95
N PRO A 340 2.24 -1.07 -10.65
CA PRO A 340 2.73 0.27 -10.33
C PRO A 340 3.39 0.30 -8.95
N PHE A 341 4.65 -0.11 -8.86
CA PHE A 341 5.52 0.12 -7.72
C PHE A 341 6.14 1.51 -7.79
N LYS A 342 6.42 2.09 -6.61
CA LYS A 342 7.31 3.24 -6.52
C LYS A 342 8.74 2.77 -6.71
N GLU A 343 9.39 3.25 -7.77
CA GLU A 343 10.77 2.90 -8.08
C GLU A 343 11.75 3.85 -7.39
N VAL A 344 12.78 3.27 -6.76
CA VAL A 344 13.90 4.01 -6.16
C VAL A 344 15.18 3.65 -6.89
N LYS A 345 15.77 4.61 -7.61
CA LYS A 345 16.98 4.34 -8.40
C LYS A 345 18.18 4.11 -7.50
N ILE A 346 18.89 3.02 -7.70
CA ILE A 346 20.19 2.79 -7.07
C ILE A 346 21.24 3.63 -7.80
N THR A 347 21.90 4.53 -7.07
CA THR A 347 23.03 5.31 -7.60
C THR A 347 24.24 4.43 -7.83
N GLU A 348 25.14 4.82 -8.74
CA GLU A 348 26.34 4.02 -9.05
C GLU A 348 27.22 3.77 -7.82
N GLU A 349 27.40 4.79 -6.98
CA GLU A 349 28.15 4.72 -5.71
C GLU A 349 27.58 3.70 -4.72
N ARG A 350 26.26 3.48 -4.75
CA ARG A 350 25.57 2.57 -3.83
C ARG A 350 25.34 1.19 -4.41
N ARG A 351 25.70 0.92 -5.67
CA ARG A 351 25.42 -0.37 -6.32
C ARG A 351 26.01 -1.57 -5.57
N ALA A 352 27.22 -1.41 -5.02
CA ALA A 352 27.88 -2.44 -4.22
C ALA A 352 27.04 -2.87 -3.00
N ARG A 353 26.23 -1.97 -2.43
CA ARG A 353 25.37 -2.22 -1.26
C ARG A 353 24.31 -3.29 -1.49
N PHE A 354 23.86 -3.43 -2.74
CA PHE A 354 22.79 -4.35 -3.17
C PHE A 354 23.36 -5.60 -3.86
N THR A 355 24.63 -5.91 -3.64
CA THR A 355 25.26 -7.09 -4.24
C THR A 355 25.05 -8.31 -3.35
N ASN A 356 24.58 -9.40 -3.96
CA ASN A 356 24.36 -10.66 -3.27
C ASN A 356 25.67 -11.43 -3.08
N THR A 357 25.83 -12.06 -1.92
CA THR A 357 26.91 -12.97 -1.57
C THR A 357 26.43 -14.42 -1.73
N ASN A 358 26.92 -15.06 -2.78
CA ASN A 358 26.62 -16.43 -3.19
C ASN A 358 27.86 -17.34 -3.21
N THR A 359 29.07 -16.78 -3.36
CA THR A 359 30.34 -17.53 -3.40
C THR A 359 31.28 -17.19 -2.24
N PRO A 360 32.28 -18.05 -1.94
CA PRO A 360 33.32 -17.75 -0.95
C PRO A 360 34.11 -16.47 -1.25
N GLU A 361 34.39 -16.19 -2.53
CA GLU A 361 35.12 -14.99 -2.94
C GLU A 361 34.28 -13.72 -2.69
N GLU A 362 32.98 -13.77 -2.99
CA GLU A 362 32.05 -12.68 -2.69
C GLU A 362 31.93 -12.46 -1.17
N TYR A 363 32.02 -13.53 -0.37
CA TYR A 363 32.03 -13.45 1.08
C TYR A 363 33.30 -12.76 1.60
N GLU A 364 34.48 -13.15 1.12
CA GLU A 364 35.74 -12.52 1.51
C GLU A 364 35.79 -11.05 1.10
N PHE A 365 35.29 -10.73 -0.10
CA PHE A 365 35.13 -9.35 -0.55
C PHE A 365 34.23 -8.55 0.40
N ALA A 366 33.01 -9.04 0.68
CA ALA A 366 32.08 -8.39 1.60
C ALA A 366 32.67 -8.22 3.00
N ARG A 367 33.37 -9.24 3.52
CA ARG A 367 34.06 -9.18 4.82
C ARG A 367 35.11 -8.09 4.84
N SER A 368 35.95 -8.00 3.80
CA SER A 368 36.98 -6.96 3.73
C SER A 368 36.39 -5.54 3.71
N GLN A 369 35.27 -5.34 3.02
CA GLN A 369 34.55 -4.06 3.00
C GLN A 369 33.96 -3.74 4.39
N ARG A 370 33.35 -4.72 5.05
CA ARG A 370 32.81 -4.60 6.41
C ARG A 370 33.88 -4.28 7.45
N ASP A 371 35.09 -4.84 7.31
CA ASP A 371 36.22 -4.57 8.19
C ASP A 371 36.71 -3.11 8.01
N GLN A 372 36.79 -2.64 6.76
CA GLN A 372 37.21 -1.26 6.44
C GLN A 372 36.24 -0.20 6.95
N GLU A 373 34.93 -0.49 6.96
CA GLU A 373 33.92 0.42 7.50
C GLU A 373 34.05 0.60 9.00
N LYS A 374 34.30 -0.49 9.73
CA LYS A 374 34.48 -0.47 11.19
C LYS A 374 35.69 0.36 11.63
N ILE A 375 36.70 0.48 10.77
CA ILE A 375 37.88 1.31 11.02
C ILE A 375 37.58 2.80 10.80
N LYS A 376 36.56 3.14 10.02
CA LYS A 376 36.17 4.52 9.67
C LYS A 376 35.06 5.08 10.55
N SER A 377 34.26 4.23 11.19
CA SER A 377 33.23 4.56 12.20
C SER A 377 33.85 4.71 13.58
#